data_AF-A0A838TC89-F1
#
_entry.id   AF-A0A838TC89-F1
#
_cell.length_a   1.000
_cell.length_b   1.000
_cell.length_c   1.000
_cell.angle_alpha   90.00
_cell.angle_beta   90.00
_cell.angle_gamma   90.00
#
_symmetry.space_group_name_H-M   'P 1'
#
loop_
_entity.id
_entity.type
_entity.pdbx_description
1 polymer ?
#
loop_
_entity_poly.entity_id
_entity_poly.type
_entity_poly.pdbx_seq_one_letter_code
_entity_poly.pdbx_strand_id
1 'polypeptide(L)'
;MTATVTSKGQITIPAKIRRKLKLEPGAVLQFDEDAPFLKARHVFDQKKARAVLGCAKSALPGQTAESWLSATRGRRVKLRK
;
A
#
# COMPACT_ATOMS: atom_id res chain seq x y z
N MET A 1 -19.20 13.47 -5.48
CA MET A 1 -18.40 13.24 -6.70
C MET A 1 -18.96 12.01 -7.38
N THR A 2 -19.30 12.13 -8.66
CA THR A 2 -19.91 11.07 -9.46
C THR A 2 -18.99 10.71 -10.63
N ALA A 3 -19.10 9.50 -11.15
CA ALA A 3 -18.42 9.05 -12.35
C ALA A 3 -19.42 8.25 -13.18
N THR A 4 -19.38 8.42 -14.50
CA THR A 4 -20.28 7.73 -15.44
C THR A 4 -19.66 6.41 -15.85
N VAL A 5 -20.48 5.36 -15.92
CA VAL A 5 -20.10 4.07 -16.49
C VAL A 5 -20.02 4.24 -18.02
N THR A 6 -18.92 3.83 -18.61
CA THR A 6 -18.74 3.86 -20.08
C THR A 6 -19.64 2.80 -20.75
N SER A 7 -19.81 2.89 -22.07
CA SER A 7 -20.55 1.89 -22.85
C SER A 7 -19.99 0.46 -22.72
N LYS A 8 -18.71 0.33 -22.34
CA LYS A 8 -18.03 -0.94 -22.08
C LYS A 8 -18.16 -1.43 -20.63
N GLY A 9 -18.96 -0.77 -19.80
CA GLY A 9 -19.14 -1.13 -18.39
C GLY A 9 -17.98 -0.67 -17.47
N GLN A 10 -17.03 0.11 -17.96
CA GLN A 10 -15.88 0.57 -17.16
C GLN A 10 -16.22 1.84 -16.36
N ILE A 11 -15.69 1.96 -15.14
CA ILE A 11 -15.79 3.15 -14.29
C ILE A 11 -14.39 3.76 -14.10
N THR A 12 -14.29 5.07 -14.32
CA THR A 12 -13.05 5.81 -14.06
C THR A 12 -12.97 6.23 -12.60
N ILE A 13 -11.90 5.85 -11.90
CA ILE A 13 -11.63 6.31 -10.53
C ILE A 13 -11.00 7.72 -10.59
N PRO A 14 -11.63 8.76 -10.00
CA PRO A 14 -11.10 10.12 -9.99
C PRO A 14 -9.74 10.23 -9.29
N ALA A 15 -8.89 11.15 -9.76
CA ALA A 15 -7.51 11.30 -9.29
C ALA A 15 -7.38 11.47 -7.76
N LYS A 16 -8.33 12.16 -7.11
CA LYS A 16 -8.34 12.35 -5.65
C LYS A 16 -8.50 11.02 -4.91
N ILE A 17 -9.34 10.11 -5.42
CA ILE A 17 -9.53 8.78 -4.83
C ILE A 17 -8.32 7.89 -5.13
N ARG A 18 -7.80 7.89 -6.38
CA ARG A 18 -6.60 7.12 -6.73
C ARG A 18 -5.43 7.43 -5.81
N ARG A 19 -5.14 8.71 -5.57
CA ARG A 19 -4.07 9.14 -4.65
C ARG A 19 -4.32 8.71 -3.21
N LYS A 20 -5.56 8.84 -2.72
CA LYS A 20 -5.92 8.43 -1.35
C LYS A 20 -5.77 6.92 -1.14
N LEU A 21 -6.10 6.12 -2.15
CA LEU A 21 -6.01 4.66 -2.12
C LEU A 21 -4.66 4.13 -2.63
N LYS A 22 -3.72 5.01 -3.01
CA LYS A 22 -2.42 4.68 -3.60
C LYS A 22 -2.54 3.71 -4.80
N LEU A 23 -3.53 3.95 -5.65
CA LEU A 23 -3.74 3.19 -6.88
C LEU A 23 -2.88 3.78 -7.99
N GLU A 24 -1.81 3.07 -8.33
CA GLU A 24 -0.91 3.41 -9.43
C GLU A 24 -1.30 2.66 -10.72
N PRO A 25 -0.88 3.14 -11.90
CA PRO A 25 -1.05 2.39 -13.14
C PRO A 25 -0.50 0.97 -13.01
N GLY A 26 -1.32 -0.04 -13.36
CA GLY A 26 -0.97 -1.46 -13.20
C GLY A 26 -1.38 -2.08 -11.86
N ALA A 27 -1.93 -1.30 -10.92
CA ALA A 27 -2.48 -1.85 -9.68
C ALA A 27 -3.68 -2.78 -9.96
N VAL A 28 -3.69 -3.95 -9.31
CA VAL A 28 -4.79 -4.91 -9.39
C VAL A 28 -5.78 -4.63 -8.26
N LEU A 29 -7.06 -4.47 -8.62
CA LEU A 29 -8.17 -4.28 -7.69
C LEU A 29 -8.96 -5.58 -7.61
N GLN A 30 -9.17 -6.09 -6.40
CA GLN A 30 -10.14 -7.14 -6.16
C GLN A 30 -11.47 -6.49 -5.83
N PHE A 31 -12.48 -6.81 -6.63
CA PHE A 31 -13.87 -6.44 -6.38
C PHE A 31 -14.55 -7.55 -5.57
N ASP A 32 -15.48 -7.13 -4.73
CA ASP A 32 -16.32 -8.00 -3.91
C ASP A 32 -17.74 -7.88 -4.45
N GLU A 33 -18.27 -8.97 -5.01
CA GLU A 33 -19.56 -9.00 -5.72
C GLU A 33 -20.76 -9.02 -4.76
N ASP A 34 -20.55 -9.47 -3.52
CA ASP A 34 -21.61 -9.55 -2.50
C ASP A 34 -21.75 -8.25 -1.70
N ALA A 35 -20.88 -7.26 -1.96
CA ALA A 35 -20.87 -6.02 -1.22
C ALA A 35 -22.00 -5.07 -1.68
N PRO A 36 -22.76 -4.45 -0.75
CA PRO A 36 -23.81 -3.48 -1.09
C PRO A 36 -23.27 -2.17 -1.70
N PHE A 37 -21.94 -2.03 -1.76
CA PHE A 37 -21.23 -0.93 -2.39
C PHE A 37 -19.92 -1.44 -3.00
N LEU A 38 -19.47 -0.79 -4.07
CA LEU A 38 -18.22 -1.15 -4.73
C LEU A 38 -17.03 -0.88 -3.80
N LYS A 39 -16.42 -1.96 -3.26
CA LYS A 39 -15.26 -1.89 -2.37
C LYS A 39 -14.01 -2.35 -3.11
N ALA A 40 -13.18 -1.40 -3.51
CA ALA A 40 -11.85 -1.66 -4.07
C ALA A 40 -10.79 -1.50 -2.97
N ARG A 41 -10.01 -2.55 -2.70
CA ARG A 41 -8.84 -2.49 -1.81
C ARG A 41 -7.56 -2.75 -2.58
N HIS A 42 -6.49 -2.06 -2.21
CA HIS A 42 -5.17 -2.38 -2.73
C HIS A 42 -4.78 -3.80 -2.31
N VAL A 43 -4.46 -4.64 -3.28
CA VAL A 43 -4.02 -6.02 -3.05
C VAL A 43 -2.49 -6.04 -3.07
N PHE A 44 -1.88 -6.56 -2.01
CA PHE A 44 -0.46 -6.87 -2.00
C PHE A 44 -0.27 -8.38 -1.85
N ASP A 45 0.76 -8.92 -2.50
CA ASP A 45 1.08 -10.34 -2.45
C ASP A 45 1.76 -10.68 -1.12
N GLN A 46 1.01 -11.28 -0.20
CA GLN A 46 1.54 -11.72 1.10
C GLN A 46 2.65 -12.75 0.97
N LYS A 47 2.61 -13.64 -0.04
CA LYS A 47 3.64 -14.67 -0.22
C LYS A 47 4.96 -14.01 -0.61
N LYS A 48 4.93 -13.08 -1.58
CA LYS A 48 6.12 -12.29 -1.96
C LYS A 48 6.64 -11.45 -0.78
N ALA A 49 5.75 -10.82 -0.03
CA ALA A 49 6.15 -10.04 1.15
C ALA A 49 6.81 -10.91 2.23
N ARG A 50 6.34 -12.15 2.43
CA ARG A 50 6.96 -13.08 3.38
C ARG A 50 8.26 -13.67 2.87
N ALA A 51 8.41 -13.88 1.56
CA ALA A 51 9.61 -14.46 0.96
C ALA A 51 10.88 -13.60 1.18
N VAL A 52 10.72 -12.29 1.38
CA VAL A 52 11.84 -11.37 1.64
C VAL A 52 12.19 -11.22 3.13
N LEU A 53 11.44 -11.85 4.05
CA LEU A 53 11.74 -11.77 5.47
C LEU A 53 13.10 -12.41 5.78
N GLY A 54 13.97 -11.65 6.46
CA GLY A 54 15.30 -12.13 6.84
C GLY A 54 16.38 -11.97 5.77
N CYS A 55 16.08 -11.37 4.60
CA CYS A 55 17.06 -11.13 3.53
C CYS A 55 18.28 -10.30 3.98
N ALA A 56 18.14 -9.51 5.04
CA ALA A 56 19.21 -8.67 5.58
C ALA A 56 20.02 -9.33 6.71
N LYS A 57 19.73 -10.58 7.12
CA LYS A 57 20.43 -11.24 8.23
C LYS A 57 21.94 -11.39 7.99
N SER A 58 22.33 -11.69 6.75
CA SER A 58 23.74 -11.83 6.37
C SER A 58 24.44 -10.49 6.21
N ALA A 59 23.73 -9.47 5.71
CA ALA A 59 24.28 -8.14 5.49
C ALA A 59 24.40 -7.32 6.79
N LEU A 60 23.59 -7.63 7.81
CA LEU A 60 23.52 -6.88 9.07
C LEU A 60 23.52 -7.84 10.28
N PRO A 61 24.63 -8.55 10.52
CA PRO A 61 24.73 -9.48 11.63
C PRO A 61 24.61 -8.73 12.97
N GLY A 62 23.83 -9.28 13.89
CA GLY A 62 23.66 -8.73 15.26
C GLY A 62 22.80 -7.47 15.37
N GLN A 63 22.33 -6.90 14.26
CA GLN A 63 21.42 -5.75 14.30
C GLN A 63 19.98 -6.17 14.49
N THR A 64 19.29 -5.54 15.43
CA THR A 64 17.84 -5.68 15.58
C THR A 64 17.12 -4.74 14.62
N ALA A 65 15.88 -5.10 14.24
CA ALA A 65 15.02 -4.24 13.44
C ALA A 65 14.84 -2.85 14.09
N GLU A 66 14.81 -2.79 15.42
CA GLU A 66 14.66 -1.56 16.18
C GLU A 66 15.90 -0.66 16.15
N SER A 67 17.09 -1.24 16.31
CA SER A 67 18.38 -0.54 16.11
C SER A 67 18.41 0.11 14.72
N TRP A 68 18.05 -0.67 13.70
CA TRP A 68 18.12 -0.26 12.31
C TRP A 68 17.07 0.80 11.94
N LEU A 69 15.84 0.66 12.45
CA LEU A 69 14.80 1.68 12.33
C LEU A 69 15.18 2.97 13.05
N SER A 70 15.82 2.90 14.21
CA SER A 70 16.27 4.08 14.94
C SER A 70 17.35 4.84 14.17
N ALA A 71 18.31 4.13 13.57
CA ALA A 71 19.38 4.73 12.77
C ALA A 71 18.88 5.38 11.46
N THR A 72 17.87 4.80 10.81
CA THR A 72 17.38 5.24 9.49
C THR A 72 16.25 6.27 9.56
N ARG A 73 15.54 6.40 10.69
CA ARG A 73 14.41 7.35 10.86
C ARG A 73 14.83 8.83 10.95
N GLY A 74 16.13 9.15 10.97
CA GLY A 74 16.62 10.53 11.10
C GLY A 74 16.50 11.09 12.52
N ARG A 75 16.94 12.35 12.72
CA ARG A 75 16.95 13.01 14.03
C ARG A 75 15.52 13.15 14.56
N ARG A 76 15.19 12.51 15.67
CA ARG A 76 13.88 12.65 16.33
C ARG A 76 13.71 14.09 16.81
N VAL A 77 12.95 14.90 16.07
CA VAL A 77 12.55 16.23 16.51
C VAL A 77 11.38 16.07 17.47
N LYS A 78 11.51 16.57 18.71
CA LYS A 78 10.35 16.70 19.60
C LYS A 78 9.36 17.66 18.95
N LEU A 79 8.21 17.14 18.51
CA LEU A 79 7.09 17.99 18.13
C LEU A 79 6.66 18.77 19.39
N ARG A 80 6.72 20.10 19.33
CA ARG A 80 6.17 20.95 20.39
C ARG A 80 4.69 20.62 20.52
N LYS A 81 4.25 20.33 21.75
CA LYS A 81 2.84 20.13 22.11
C LYS A 81 2.04 21.39 21.85
#